data_AF-R1EJN6-F1
#
_entry.id   AF-R1EJN6-F1
#
_cell.length_a   1.000
_cell.length_b   1.000
_cell.length_c   1.000
_cell.angle_alpha   90.00
_cell.angle_beta   90.00
_cell.angle_gamma   90.00
#
_symmetry.space_group_name_H-M   'P 1'
#
loop_
_entity.id
_entity.type
_entity.pdbx_description
1 polymer ?
#
loop_
_entity_poly.entity_id
_entity_poly.type
_entity_poly.pdbx_seq_one_letter_code
_entity_poly.pdbx_strand_id
1 'polypeptide(L)'
;MGEERVGSAEEVGSLLHELLLVLGIFVHGSRANAELLRWRCGERPTMLQRLVSLPFRYWCVPALRRVLLPTLLCGCLHDPTNTQILSASLHPAHLVRFLQEETESAGDSPSGATPAAVLLPDPSELPIVNMDYALSARLPREEWAGAIAFFSSAALR
;
A
#
# COMPACT_ATOMS: atom_id res chain seq x y z
N MET A 1 7.15 22.72 31.39
CA MET A 1 6.78 23.02 30.00
C MET A 1 7.50 21.98 29.17
N GLY A 2 6.82 20.87 28.86
CA GLY A 2 7.45 19.77 28.12
C GLY A 2 7.44 20.13 26.65
N GLU A 3 8.61 20.24 26.04
CA GLU A 3 8.72 20.28 24.58
C GLU A 3 8.18 18.94 24.05
N GLU A 4 7.02 18.98 23.38
CA GLU A 4 6.57 17.86 22.55
C GLU A 4 7.64 17.64 21.49
N ARG A 5 8.45 16.59 21.68
CA ARG A 5 9.38 16.14 20.64
C ARG A 5 8.56 15.64 19.47
N VAL A 6 8.36 16.50 18.48
CA VAL A 6 7.94 16.06 17.15
C VAL A 6 9.02 15.12 16.66
N GLY A 7 8.65 13.86 16.41
CA GLY A 7 9.59 12.84 15.92
C GLY A 7 10.32 13.31 14.67
N SER A 8 11.54 12.82 14.46
CA SER A 8 12.35 13.18 13.30
C SER A 8 11.62 12.82 12.00
N ALA A 9 11.94 13.48 10.88
CA ALA A 9 11.28 13.22 9.59
C ALA A 9 11.41 11.75 9.14
N GLU A 10 12.48 11.07 9.57
CA GLU A 10 12.73 9.66 9.31
C GLU A 10 11.81 8.75 10.15
N GLU A 11 11.64 9.06 11.45
CA GLU A 11 10.71 8.36 12.34
C GLU A 11 9.27 8.46 11.82
N VAL A 12 8.84 9.65 11.38
CA VAL A 12 7.51 9.86 10.79
C VAL A 12 7.34 9.06 9.51
N GLY A 13 8.39 8.97 8.68
CA GLY A 13 8.39 8.16 7.47
C GLY A 13 8.25 6.66 7.75
N SER A 14 9.00 6.13 8.73
CA SER A 14 8.90 4.72 9.13
C SER A 14 7.50 4.38 9.64
N LEU A 15 6.96 5.23 10.51
CA LEU A 15 5.62 5.04 11.06
C LEU A 15 4.55 5.04 9.97
N LEU A 16 4.67 5.90 8.96
CA LEU A 16 3.76 5.89 7.81
C LEU A 16 3.84 4.55 7.06
N HIS A 17 5.03 3.98 6.86
CA HIS A 17 5.17 2.70 6.17
C HIS A 17 4.52 1.55 6.96
N GLU A 18 4.74 1.50 8.26
CA GLU A 18 4.12 0.53 9.15
C GLU A 18 2.59 0.66 9.15
N LEU A 19 2.09 1.89 9.20
CA LEU A 19 0.66 2.17 9.09
C LEU A 19 0.11 1.66 7.75
N LEU A 20 0.79 1.91 6.63
CA LEU A 20 0.35 1.44 5.31
C LEU A 20 0.29 -0.09 5.27
N LEU A 21 1.28 -0.78 5.82
CA LEU A 21 1.31 -2.24 5.90
C LEU A 21 0.10 -2.76 6.70
N VAL A 22 -0.06 -2.29 7.93
CA VAL A 22 -1.15 -2.71 8.83
C VAL A 22 -2.51 -2.38 8.22
N LEU A 23 -2.65 -1.20 7.60
CA LEU A 23 -3.88 -0.81 6.94
C LEU A 23 -4.24 -1.76 5.79
N GLY A 24 -3.25 -2.20 5.00
CA GLY A 24 -3.47 -3.16 3.92
C GLY A 24 -3.99 -4.51 4.44
N ILE A 25 -3.37 -5.02 5.52
CA ILE A 25 -3.82 -6.25 6.19
C ILE A 25 -5.24 -6.07 6.76
N PHE A 26 -5.51 -4.93 7.40
CA PHE A 26 -6.78 -4.64 8.06
C PHE A 26 -7.96 -4.60 7.08
N VAL A 27 -7.78 -4.03 5.90
CA VAL A 27 -8.86 -3.88 4.91
C VAL A 27 -9.04 -5.10 4.02
N HIS A 28 -8.03 -5.97 3.92
CA HIS A 28 -8.08 -7.14 3.06
C HIS A 28 -9.23 -8.09 3.44
N GLY A 29 -10.05 -8.46 2.45
CA GLY A 29 -11.16 -9.42 2.63
C GLY A 29 -12.33 -8.95 3.50
N SER A 30 -12.31 -7.72 4.04
CA SER A 30 -13.36 -7.20 4.92
C SER A 30 -13.97 -5.91 4.37
N ARG A 31 -15.19 -6.00 3.84
CA ARG A 31 -15.93 -4.84 3.33
C ARG A 31 -16.14 -3.76 4.39
N ALA A 32 -16.48 -4.15 5.62
CA ALA A 32 -16.69 -3.21 6.73
C ALA A 32 -15.41 -2.41 7.05
N ASN A 33 -14.25 -3.06 6.97
CA ASN A 33 -12.96 -2.39 7.19
C ASN A 33 -12.57 -1.52 5.99
N ALA A 34 -12.81 -2.00 4.76
CA ALA A 34 -12.55 -1.23 3.54
C ALA A 34 -13.44 0.02 3.43
N GLU A 35 -14.64 0.02 4.02
CA GLU A 35 -15.51 1.19 4.13
C GLU A 35 -14.86 2.35 4.90
N LEU A 36 -13.98 2.05 5.87
CA LEU A 36 -13.22 3.07 6.61
C LEU A 36 -12.37 3.96 5.69
N LEU A 37 -11.84 3.40 4.60
CA LEU A 37 -11.01 4.15 3.64
C LEU A 37 -11.77 5.28 2.93
N ARG A 38 -13.09 5.09 2.74
CA ARG A 38 -13.98 6.07 2.11
C ARG A 38 -14.87 6.82 3.11
N TRP A 39 -14.74 6.52 4.40
CA TRP A 39 -15.57 7.15 5.42
C TRP A 39 -15.39 8.67 5.42
N ARG A 40 -16.51 9.40 5.54
CA ARG A 40 -16.55 10.86 5.53
C ARG A 40 -17.24 11.34 6.79
N CYS A 41 -16.47 11.60 7.84
CA CYS A 41 -16.94 12.37 8.99
C CYS A 41 -16.69 13.86 8.73
N GLY A 42 -17.31 14.43 7.69
CA GLY A 42 -17.12 15.84 7.30
C GLY A 42 -15.78 16.19 6.64
N GLU A 43 -14.76 15.32 6.71
CA GLU A 43 -13.47 15.55 6.07
C GLU A 43 -13.48 15.24 4.56
N ARG A 44 -13.01 16.22 3.78
CA ARG A 44 -12.42 16.02 2.44
C ARG A 44 -10.95 16.44 2.56
N PRO A 45 -9.97 15.63 2.11
CA PRO A 45 -10.06 14.34 1.41
C PRO A 45 -10.29 13.11 2.32
N THR A 46 -10.89 12.03 1.77
CA THR A 46 -10.99 10.71 2.47
C THR A 46 -9.61 10.10 2.69
N MET A 47 -9.51 9.09 3.56
CA MET A 47 -8.25 8.35 3.75
C MET A 47 -7.72 7.80 2.42
N LEU A 48 -8.57 7.16 1.60
CA LEU A 48 -8.18 6.67 0.27
C LEU A 48 -7.64 7.79 -0.64
N GLN A 49 -8.28 8.95 -0.64
CA GLN A 49 -7.79 10.11 -1.42
C GLN A 49 -6.44 10.61 -0.90
N ARG A 50 -6.22 10.63 0.43
CA ARG A 50 -4.91 10.97 1.02
C ARG A 50 -3.83 9.96 0.63
N LEU A 51 -4.15 8.66 0.64
CA LEU A 51 -3.23 7.60 0.21
C LEU A 51 -2.82 7.79 -1.25
N VAL A 52 -3.77 8.11 -2.13
CA VAL A 52 -3.45 8.35 -3.55
C VAL A 52 -2.67 9.65 -3.75
N SER A 53 -2.80 10.61 -2.83
CA SER A 53 -2.10 11.90 -2.85
C SER A 53 -0.70 11.86 -2.22
N LEU A 54 -0.20 10.69 -1.82
CA LEU A 54 1.16 10.57 -1.28
C LEU A 54 2.22 11.02 -2.30
N PRO A 55 3.41 11.47 -1.83
CA PRO A 55 4.46 11.97 -2.71
C PRO A 55 4.82 11.03 -3.85
N PHE A 56 5.18 11.60 -5.01
CA PHE A 56 5.49 10.86 -6.25
C PHE A 56 6.46 9.67 -6.05
N ARG A 57 7.37 9.75 -5.08
CA ARG A 57 8.31 8.66 -4.75
C ARG A 57 7.60 7.34 -4.42
N TYR A 58 6.42 7.36 -3.81
CA TYR A 58 5.62 6.15 -3.54
C TYR A 58 5.09 5.45 -4.79
N TRP A 59 5.13 6.13 -5.94
CA TRP A 59 4.67 5.61 -7.22
C TRP A 59 5.82 5.15 -8.13
N CYS A 60 7.03 5.65 -7.91
CA CYS A 60 8.16 5.41 -8.81
C CYS A 60 9.32 4.65 -8.18
N VAL A 61 9.56 4.79 -6.87
CA VAL A 61 10.65 4.07 -6.19
C VAL A 61 10.18 2.63 -5.89
N PRO A 62 10.84 1.58 -6.40
CA PRO A 62 10.38 0.20 -6.24
C PRO A 62 10.09 -0.22 -4.79
N ALA A 63 10.95 0.17 -3.85
CA ALA A 63 10.76 -0.12 -2.43
C ALA A 63 9.49 0.55 -1.87
N LEU A 64 9.24 1.82 -2.19
CA LEU A 64 8.05 2.55 -1.71
C LEU A 64 6.76 2.13 -2.42
N ARG A 65 6.84 1.71 -3.69
CA ARG A 65 5.72 1.08 -4.41
C ARG A 65 5.24 -0.17 -3.67
N ARG A 66 6.17 -1.02 -3.20
CA ARG A 66 5.85 -2.19 -2.38
C ARG A 66 5.28 -1.84 -1.01
N VAL A 67 5.51 -0.63 -0.51
CA VAL A 67 4.83 -0.17 0.72
C VAL A 67 3.38 0.24 0.43
N LEU A 68 3.15 1.10 -0.57
CA LEU A 68 1.84 1.72 -0.83
C LEU A 68 0.88 0.85 -1.66
N LEU A 69 1.35 0.32 -2.80
CA LEU A 69 0.46 -0.27 -3.79
C LEU A 69 -0.30 -1.51 -3.28
N PRO A 70 0.32 -2.42 -2.49
CA PRO A 70 -0.43 -3.52 -1.89
C PRO A 70 -1.60 -3.06 -1.00
N THR A 71 -1.44 -1.95 -0.27
CA THR A 71 -2.50 -1.39 0.57
C THR A 71 -3.67 -0.89 -0.26
N LEU A 72 -3.39 -0.23 -1.40
CA LEU A 72 -4.42 0.20 -2.34
C LEU A 72 -5.13 -0.99 -3.01
N LEU A 73 -4.37 -2.03 -3.37
CA LEU A 73 -4.90 -3.28 -3.90
C LEU A 73 -5.91 -3.90 -2.91
N CYS A 74 -5.48 -4.16 -1.67
CA CYS A 74 -6.35 -4.76 -0.65
C CYS A 74 -7.60 -3.89 -0.37
N GLY A 75 -7.45 -2.57 -0.36
CA GLY A 75 -8.56 -1.65 -0.07
C GLY A 75 -9.57 -1.47 -1.20
N CYS A 76 -9.18 -1.75 -2.45
CA CYS A 76 -10.03 -1.56 -3.63
C CYS A 76 -10.50 -2.87 -4.26
N LEU A 77 -9.80 -3.97 -4.02
CA LEU A 77 -10.14 -5.29 -4.55
C LEU A 77 -11.54 -5.69 -4.07
N HIS A 78 -12.41 -6.05 -5.01
CA HIS A 78 -13.82 -6.36 -4.77
C HIS A 78 -14.67 -5.22 -4.18
N ASP A 79 -14.16 -3.98 -4.17
CA ASP A 79 -14.92 -2.79 -3.77
C ASP A 79 -14.99 -1.77 -4.93
N PRO A 80 -16.08 -1.79 -5.72
CA PRO A 80 -16.27 -0.88 -6.84
C PRO A 80 -16.27 0.60 -6.45
N THR A 81 -16.72 0.94 -5.23
CA THR A 81 -16.80 2.34 -4.78
C THR A 81 -15.43 2.87 -4.44
N ASN A 82 -14.62 2.09 -3.70
CA ASN A 82 -13.22 2.45 -3.44
C ASN A 82 -12.43 2.51 -4.75
N THR A 83 -12.65 1.55 -5.65
CA THR A 83 -12.04 1.56 -6.99
C THR A 83 -12.39 2.84 -7.76
N GLN A 84 -13.64 3.28 -7.74
CA GLN A 84 -14.05 4.52 -8.40
C GLN A 84 -13.37 5.76 -7.80
N ILE A 85 -13.23 5.84 -6.47
CA ILE A 85 -12.52 6.92 -5.79
C ILE A 85 -11.03 6.93 -6.18
N LEU A 86 -10.40 5.75 -6.23
CA LEU A 86 -9.01 5.58 -6.67
C LEU A 86 -8.84 6.06 -8.12
N SER A 87 -9.73 5.65 -9.03
CA SER A 87 -9.70 6.02 -10.45
C SER A 87 -9.76 7.52 -10.72
N ALA A 88 -10.27 8.32 -9.77
CA ALA A 88 -10.29 9.78 -9.90
C ALA A 88 -8.90 10.42 -9.81
N SER A 89 -7.89 9.69 -9.33
CA SER A 89 -6.53 10.22 -9.13
C SER A 89 -5.43 9.29 -9.66
N LEU A 90 -5.70 8.00 -9.79
CA LEU A 90 -4.79 7.01 -10.32
C LEU A 90 -5.51 6.03 -11.24
N HIS A 91 -5.03 5.86 -12.47
CA HIS A 91 -5.58 4.89 -13.40
C HIS A 91 -5.39 3.44 -12.89
N PRO A 92 -6.44 2.58 -12.83
CA PRO A 92 -6.33 1.20 -12.32
C PRO A 92 -5.29 0.32 -13.03
N ALA A 93 -4.97 0.63 -14.29
CA ALA A 93 -3.89 -0.03 -15.04
C ALA A 93 -2.51 0.06 -14.33
N HIS A 94 -2.26 1.08 -13.50
CA HIS A 94 -1.04 1.16 -12.71
C HIS A 94 -0.94 0.02 -11.67
N LEU A 95 -2.07 -0.34 -11.05
CA LEU A 95 -2.16 -1.45 -10.11
C LEU A 95 -2.03 -2.80 -10.83
N VAL A 96 -2.62 -2.93 -12.03
CA VAL A 96 -2.47 -4.13 -12.88
C VAL A 96 -1.02 -4.36 -13.24
N ARG A 97 -0.33 -3.32 -13.72
CA ARG A 97 1.09 -3.40 -14.08
C ARG A 97 1.96 -3.80 -12.89
N PHE A 98 1.71 -3.21 -11.71
CA PHE A 98 2.43 -3.58 -10.49
C PHE A 98 2.21 -5.06 -10.12
N LEU A 99 0.97 -5.56 -10.18
CA LEU A 99 0.67 -6.98 -9.93
C LEU A 99 1.40 -7.91 -10.90
N GLN A 100 1.45 -7.55 -12.19
CA GLN A 100 2.17 -8.32 -13.21
C GLN A 100 3.68 -8.35 -12.92
N GLU A 101 4.29 -7.19 -12.62
CA GLU A 101 5.70 -7.08 -12.24
C GLU A 101 6.04 -7.96 -11.01
N GLU A 102 5.16 -7.99 -9.99
CA GLU A 102 5.36 -8.84 -8.80
C GLU A 102 5.11 -10.33 -9.09
N THR A 103 4.21 -10.67 -10.03
CA THR A 103 3.98 -12.05 -10.48
C THR A 103 5.16 -12.61 -11.26
N GLU A 104 5.82 -11.79 -12.07
CA GLU A 104 7.02 -12.15 -12.81
C GLU A 104 8.24 -12.27 -11.87
N SER A 105 8.40 -11.31 -10.96
CA SER A 105 9.49 -11.30 -9.98
C SER A 105 9.40 -12.43 -8.96
N ALA A 106 8.19 -12.91 -8.68
CA ALA A 106 7.92 -14.03 -7.79
C ALA A 106 8.58 -15.36 -8.19
N GLY A 107 8.99 -15.50 -9.46
CA GLY A 107 9.70 -16.68 -9.96
C GLY A 107 11.19 -16.70 -9.61
N ASP A 108 11.76 -15.61 -9.10
CA ASP A 108 13.21 -15.45 -8.94
C ASP A 108 13.57 -14.91 -7.54
N SER A 109 13.65 -15.83 -6.55
CA SER A 109 14.27 -15.66 -5.22
C SER A 109 13.74 -14.52 -4.29
N PRO A 110 13.81 -14.66 -2.94
CA PRO A 110 13.33 -13.62 -2.05
C PRO A 110 14.33 -12.46 -2.05
N SER A 111 13.98 -11.34 -2.70
CA SER A 111 14.75 -10.10 -2.58
C SER A 111 14.61 -9.58 -1.14
N GLY A 112 15.54 -10.01 -0.28
CA GLY A 112 15.59 -9.82 1.16
C GLY A 112 15.95 -8.41 1.64
N ALA A 113 15.64 -7.38 0.87
CA ALA A 113 15.70 -6.01 1.36
C ALA A 113 14.27 -5.54 1.64
N THR A 114 13.85 -5.63 2.91
CA THR A 114 12.62 -4.97 3.32
C THR A 114 12.75 -3.47 3.01
N PRO A 115 11.68 -2.79 2.56
CA PRO A 115 11.70 -1.34 2.38
C PRO A 115 12.26 -0.62 3.60
N ALA A 116 12.01 -1.14 4.81
CA ALA A 116 12.63 -0.64 6.05
C ALA A 116 14.16 -0.61 5.99
N ALA A 117 14.83 -1.68 5.54
CA ALA A 117 16.30 -1.72 5.41
C ALA A 117 16.86 -0.78 4.31
N VAL A 118 16.06 -0.46 3.29
CA VAL A 118 16.44 0.49 2.22
C VAL A 118 16.16 1.93 2.61
N LEU A 119 15.20 2.15 3.51
CA LEU A 119 14.70 3.47 3.90
C LEU A 119 15.30 3.96 5.23
N LEU A 120 15.93 3.08 6.00
CA LEU A 120 16.65 3.43 7.22
C LEU A 120 18.15 3.64 6.93
N PRO A 121 18.77 4.69 7.51
CA PRO A 121 20.20 4.93 7.36
C PRO A 121 21.08 3.87 8.05
N ASP A 122 20.57 3.21 9.11
CA ASP A 122 21.26 2.13 9.82
C ASP A 122 20.37 0.87 9.91
N PRO A 123 20.73 -0.24 9.24
CA PRO A 123 19.99 -1.51 9.33
C PRO A 123 20.07 -2.18 10.70
N SER A 124 20.95 -1.74 11.61
CA SER A 124 21.11 -2.25 12.97
C SER A 124 20.00 -1.79 13.92
N GLU A 125 19.28 -0.72 13.56
CA GLU A 125 18.18 -0.14 14.34
C GLU A 125 16.80 -0.71 13.95
N LEU A 126 16.77 -1.75 13.10
CA LEU A 126 15.52 -2.38 12.71
C LEU A 126 14.77 -2.90 13.97
N PRO A 127 13.46 -2.61 14.11
CA PRO A 127 12.67 -3.11 15.23
C PRO A 127 12.76 -4.64 15.34
N ILE A 128 12.59 -5.15 16.57
CA ILE A 128 12.60 -6.58 16.93
C ILE A 128 11.68 -7.43 16.01
N VAL A 129 10.68 -6.81 15.39
CA VAL A 129 9.82 -7.41 14.37
C VAL A 129 10.17 -6.81 13.01
N ASN A 130 10.93 -7.56 12.20
CA ASN A 130 11.13 -7.20 10.80
C ASN A 130 9.80 -7.33 10.06
N MET A 131 9.24 -6.20 9.63
CA MET A 131 7.96 -6.15 8.92
C MET A 131 8.11 -6.66 7.49
N ASP A 132 7.27 -7.62 7.09
CA ASP A 132 7.25 -8.14 5.72
C ASP A 132 6.36 -7.27 4.82
N TYR A 133 6.99 -6.52 3.93
CA TYR A 133 6.31 -5.66 2.96
C TYR A 133 6.07 -6.32 1.61
N ALA A 134 6.40 -7.61 1.45
CA ALA A 134 6.07 -8.34 0.24
C ALA A 134 4.58 -8.22 -0.07
N LEU A 135 4.22 -8.22 -1.36
CA LEU A 135 2.81 -8.22 -1.77
C LEU A 135 2.08 -9.43 -1.15
N SER A 136 2.73 -10.60 -1.11
CA SER A 136 2.18 -11.84 -0.55
C SER A 136 1.89 -11.77 0.96
N ALA A 137 2.49 -10.82 1.70
CA ALA A 137 2.19 -10.64 3.11
C ALA A 137 0.82 -9.99 3.35
N ARG A 138 0.24 -9.34 2.33
CA ARG A 138 -1.05 -8.65 2.38
C ARG A 138 -2.11 -9.28 1.49
N LEU A 139 -1.72 -9.67 0.28
CA LEU A 139 -2.60 -10.29 -0.72
C LEU A 139 -2.02 -11.67 -1.09
N PRO A 140 -2.68 -12.77 -0.69
CA PRO A 140 -2.24 -14.13 -1.02
C PRO A 140 -2.03 -14.34 -2.52
N ARG A 141 -1.05 -15.17 -2.89
CA ARG A 141 -0.62 -15.39 -4.29
C ARG A 141 -1.74 -15.96 -5.16
N GLU A 142 -2.63 -16.74 -4.54
CA GLU A 142 -3.79 -17.36 -5.15
C GLU A 142 -4.78 -16.29 -5.68
N GLU A 143 -4.80 -15.11 -5.06
CA GLU A 143 -5.70 -14.02 -5.40
C GLU A 143 -5.13 -13.09 -6.48
N TRP A 144 -3.84 -13.19 -6.83
CA TRP A 144 -3.19 -12.26 -7.75
C TRP A 144 -3.82 -12.27 -9.14
N ALA A 145 -4.10 -13.47 -9.67
CA ALA A 145 -4.75 -13.60 -10.99
C ALA A 145 -6.17 -12.99 -10.98
N GLY A 146 -6.93 -13.22 -9.91
CA GLY A 146 -8.26 -12.63 -9.72
C GLY A 146 -8.21 -11.11 -9.60
N ALA A 147 -7.23 -10.58 -8.87
CA ALA A 147 -7.00 -9.16 -8.73
C ALA A 147 -6.63 -8.50 -10.07
N ILE A 148 -5.74 -9.11 -10.85
CA ILE A 148 -5.39 -8.63 -12.20
C ILE A 148 -6.66 -8.55 -13.07
N ALA A 149 -7.49 -9.59 -13.09
CA ALA A 149 -8.72 -9.60 -13.87
C ALA A 149 -9.70 -8.50 -13.42
N PHE A 150 -9.87 -8.35 -12.09
CA PHE A 150 -10.73 -7.32 -11.50
C PHE A 150 -10.29 -5.91 -11.91
N PHE A 151 -9.03 -5.54 -11.68
CA PHE A 151 -8.53 -4.19 -11.98
C PHE A 151 -8.41 -3.94 -13.48
N SER A 152 -8.16 -4.97 -14.31
CA SER A 152 -8.20 -4.83 -15.77
C SER A 152 -9.60 -4.50 -16.26
N SER A 153 -10.64 -5.15 -15.70
CA SER A 153 -12.03 -4.80 -16.02
C SER A 153 -12.41 -3.38 -15.57
N ALA A 154 -11.83 -2.91 -14.47
CA ALA A 154 -12.02 -1.55 -13.99
C ALA A 154 -11.26 -0.51 -14.83
N ALA A 155 -10.13 -0.88 -15.43
CA ALA A 155 -9.34 -0.01 -16.30
C ALA A 155 -9.96 0.22 -17.69
N LEU A 156 -10.92 -0.60 -18.11
CA LEU A 156 -11.64 -0.47 -19.38
C LEU A 156 -12.89 0.43 -19.29
N ARG A 157 -13.20 0.95 -18.09
CA ARG A 157 -14.35 1.81 -17.81
C ARG A 157 -13.90 3.25 -17.61
#